data_AF-A0A9P5PIK0-F1
#
_entry.id   AF-A0A9P5PIK0-F1
#
_cell.length_a   1.000
_cell.length_b   1.000
_cell.length_c   1.000
_cell.angle_alpha   90.00
_cell.angle_beta   90.00
_cell.angle_gamma   90.00
#
_symmetry.space_group_name_H-M   'P 1'
#
loop_
_entity.id
_entity.type
_entity.pdbx_description
1 polymer ?
#
loop_
_entity_poly.entity_id
_entity_poly.type
_entity_poly.pdbx_seq_one_letter_code
_entity_poly.pdbx_strand_id
1 'polypeptide(L)'
;FLATIDPSEVTYLGNSKNVINGLEPLAADSITVVYCSIVSSGICGGPCTTYSGGSTCLAAPGTKCLSATSNVAFCDRSGCGGSCNNYNSCGTHLQGSFCSTPGTASILVP
;
A
#
# COMPACT_ATOMS: atom_id res chain seq x y z
N PHE A 1 -10.21 20.36 -1.76
CA PHE A 1 -9.46 19.97 -0.55
C PHE A 1 -8.22 19.24 -1.02
N LEU A 2 -7.06 19.89 -1.01
CA LEU A 2 -5.78 19.28 -1.38
C LEU A 2 -5.20 18.68 -0.10
N ALA A 3 -5.18 17.37 0.01
CA ALA A 3 -4.44 16.68 1.07
C ALA A 3 -2.96 16.72 0.69
N THR A 4 -2.22 17.68 1.22
CA THR A 4 -0.75 17.67 1.22
C THR A 4 -0.30 16.58 2.17
N ILE A 5 0.32 15.53 1.63
CA ILE A 5 0.99 14.50 2.42
C ILE A 5 2.41 15.01 2.66
N ASP A 6 2.81 15.19 3.92
CA ASP A 6 4.15 15.64 4.26
C ASP A 6 5.20 14.60 3.80
N PRO A 7 6.18 14.99 2.96
CA PRO A 7 7.12 14.04 2.35
C PRO A 7 8.11 13.43 3.35
N SER A 8 8.25 13.99 4.56
CA SER A 8 9.07 13.44 5.64
C SER A 8 8.49 12.18 6.29
N GLU A 9 7.20 11.89 6.05
CA GLU A 9 6.48 10.75 6.64
C GLU A 9 6.27 9.60 5.64
N VAL A 10 6.81 9.72 4.42
CA VAL A 10 6.62 8.74 3.35
C VAL A 10 7.86 7.88 3.21
N THR A 11 7.73 6.59 3.54
CA THR A 11 8.77 5.60 3.26
C THR A 11 8.56 5.03 1.86
N TYR A 12 9.59 5.06 1.02
CA TYR A 12 9.57 4.43 -0.29
C TYR A 12 10.29 3.08 -0.23
N LEU A 13 9.57 2.00 -0.51
CA LEU A 13 10.11 0.65 -0.61
C LEU A 13 10.12 0.23 -2.09
N GLY A 14 11.25 -0.26 -2.59
CA GLY A 14 11.39 -0.65 -3.99
C GLY A 14 12.69 -0.18 -4.62
N ASN A 15 12.82 -0.35 -5.93
CA ASN A 15 13.96 0.09 -6.72
C ASN A 15 14.11 1.62 -6.67
N SER A 16 14.93 2.07 -5.73
CA SER A 16 15.32 3.47 -5.50
C SER A 16 15.88 4.19 -6.73
N LYS A 17 16.29 3.46 -7.78
CA LYS A 17 16.68 4.05 -9.08
C LYS A 17 15.57 4.78 -9.81
N ASN A 18 14.30 4.39 -9.62
CA ASN A 18 13.17 5.00 -10.31
C ASN A 18 12.60 6.25 -9.62
N VAL A 19 13.04 6.54 -8.40
CA VAL A 19 12.54 7.69 -7.61
C VAL A 19 13.35 8.97 -7.89
N ILE A 20 14.59 8.84 -8.36
CA ILE A 20 15.52 9.97 -8.57
C ILE A 20 15.71 10.38 -10.04
N ASN A 21 15.34 9.52 -11.00
CA ASN A 21 15.38 9.85 -12.43
C ASN A 21 13.97 9.71 -13.01
N GLY A 22 13.24 10.82 -13.08
CA GLY A 22 11.83 10.89 -13.46
C GLY A 22 11.45 10.48 -14.89
N LEU A 23 12.20 9.61 -15.56
CA LEU A 23 11.96 9.17 -16.94
C LEU A 23 12.37 7.72 -17.23
N GLU A 24 12.77 6.91 -16.24
CA GLU A 24 12.91 5.47 -16.51
C GLU A 24 11.49 4.89 -16.59
N PRO A 25 11.08 4.28 -17.73
CA PRO A 25 9.75 3.72 -17.84
C PRO A 25 9.57 2.73 -16.69
N LEU A 26 8.54 2.96 -15.86
CA LEU A 26 8.09 1.96 -14.89
C LEU A 26 8.08 0.63 -15.64
N ALA A 27 8.86 -0.34 -15.15
CA ALA A 27 8.85 -1.68 -15.72
C ALA A 27 7.39 -2.06 -15.92
N ALA A 28 7.02 -2.50 -17.12
CA ALA A 28 5.62 -2.55 -17.59
C ALA A 28 4.67 -3.37 -16.69
N ASP A 29 5.20 -4.10 -15.71
CA ASP A 29 4.50 -4.93 -14.74
C ASP A 29 4.74 -4.54 -13.25
N SER A 30 5.23 -3.34 -12.95
CA SER A 30 5.46 -2.94 -11.55
C SER A 30 4.14 -2.66 -10.82
N ILE A 31 3.86 -3.44 -9.78
CA ILE A 31 2.72 -3.24 -8.89
C ILE A 31 3.09 -2.16 -7.88
N THR A 32 2.24 -1.14 -7.80
CA THR A 32 2.36 -0.09 -6.79
C THR A 32 1.34 -0.32 -5.69
N VAL A 33 1.81 -0.26 -4.43
CA VAL A 33 0.97 -0.39 -3.24
C VAL A 33 1.27 0.78 -2.32
N VAL A 34 0.24 1.53 -1.94
CA VAL A 34 0.32 2.57 -0.93
C VAL A 34 -0.46 2.10 0.28
N TYR A 35 0.15 2.05 1.45
CA TYR A 35 -0.52 1.62 2.68
C TYR A 35 -0.19 2.54 3.85
N CYS A 36 -1.19 2.84 4.67
CA CYS A 36 -1.06 3.79 5.75
C CYS A 36 -1.68 3.27 7.05
N SER A 37 -1.27 3.89 8.15
CA SER A 37 -1.60 3.44 9.52
C SER A 37 -2.80 4.17 10.16
N ILE A 38 -3.38 5.16 9.50
CA ILE A 38 -4.52 5.94 10.01
C ILE A 38 -5.65 5.98 8.99
N VAL A 39 -6.88 5.78 9.47
CA VAL A 39 -8.11 6.11 8.75
C VAL A 39 -8.86 7.13 9.59
N SER A 40 -9.16 8.29 9.01
CA SER A 40 -9.91 9.36 9.68
C SER A 40 -10.96 9.93 8.73
N SER A 41 -12.22 9.95 9.15
CA SER A 41 -13.35 10.50 8.36
C SER A 41 -13.43 9.97 6.92
N GLY A 42 -13.13 8.68 6.71
CA GLY A 42 -13.16 8.06 5.38
C GLY A 42 -11.93 8.35 4.51
N ILE A 43 -10.90 8.98 5.07
CA ILE A 43 -9.62 9.29 4.42
C ILE A 43 -8.55 8.36 4.97
N CYS A 44 -7.77 7.74 4.08
CA CYS A 44 -6.56 7.00 4.43
C CYS A 44 -5.37 7.96 4.53
N GLY A 45 -4.57 7.85 5.61
CA GLY A 45 -3.42 8.73 5.81
C GLY A 45 -2.61 8.38 7.05
N GLY A 46 -1.90 9.39 7.59
CA GLY A 46 -0.88 9.20 8.62
C GLY A 46 0.45 8.72 8.02
N PRO A 47 1.29 8.02 8.81
CA PRO A 47 2.46 7.35 8.28
C PRO A 47 2.06 6.37 7.18
N CYS A 48 2.56 6.65 5.97
CA CYS A 48 2.27 5.92 4.75
C CYS A 48 3.57 5.36 4.17
N THR A 49 3.48 4.17 3.59
CA THR A 49 4.56 3.56 2.84
C THR A 49 4.08 3.26 1.44
N THR A 50 4.92 3.58 0.46
CA THR A 50 4.68 3.29 -0.95
C THR A 50 5.67 2.24 -1.39
N TYR A 51 5.16 1.10 -1.83
CA TYR A 51 5.91 0.07 -2.53
C TYR A 51 5.70 0.21 -4.03
N SER A 52 6.77 0.10 -4.81
CA SER A 52 6.69 -0.09 -6.26
C SER A 52 7.70 -1.13 -6.70
N GLY A 53 7.23 -2.22 -7.30
CA GLY A 53 8.09 -3.33 -7.68
C GLY A 53 7.30 -4.57 -8.10
N GLY A 54 7.97 -5.73 -8.13
CA GLY A 54 7.36 -7.00 -8.51
C GLY A 54 6.82 -7.81 -7.32
N SER A 55 6.63 -9.10 -7.55
CA SER A 55 6.14 -10.06 -6.56
C SER A 55 7.00 -10.05 -5.29
N THR A 56 6.37 -9.81 -4.13
CA THR A 56 7.04 -9.81 -2.83
C THR A 56 6.04 -9.91 -1.69
N CYS A 57 6.52 -10.34 -0.52
CA CYS A 57 5.79 -10.21 0.73
C CYS A 57 6.28 -9.00 1.52
N LEU A 58 5.43 -8.00 1.70
CA LEU A 58 5.72 -6.79 2.46
C LEU A 58 5.33 -6.97 3.92
N ALA A 59 6.25 -6.66 4.84
CA ALA A 59 5.89 -6.45 6.24
C ALA A 59 5.18 -5.10 6.37
N ALA A 60 3.90 -5.14 6.74
CA ALA A 60 3.05 -3.95 6.81
C ALA A 60 2.24 -3.90 8.12
N PRO A 61 2.88 -4.10 9.30
CA PRO A 61 2.18 -4.09 10.58
C PRO A 61 1.53 -2.75 10.87
N GLY A 62 0.31 -2.79 11.41
CA GLY A 62 -0.43 -1.59 11.78
C GLY A 62 -1.05 -0.85 10.59
N THR A 63 -1.01 -1.45 9.39
CA THR A 63 -1.74 -0.94 8.24
C THR A 63 -3.23 -0.96 8.54
N LYS A 64 -3.89 0.18 8.30
CA LYS A 64 -5.33 0.34 8.44
C LYS A 64 -6.04 0.56 7.13
N CYS A 65 -5.31 0.96 6.10
CA CYS A 65 -5.84 1.17 4.78
C CYS A 65 -4.75 1.04 3.74
N LEU A 66 -5.11 0.59 2.55
CA LEU A 66 -4.19 0.48 1.42
C LEU A 66 -4.89 0.73 0.09
N SER A 67 -4.12 1.12 -0.90
CA SER A 67 -4.51 1.19 -2.31
C SER A 67 -3.43 0.48 -3.13
N ALA A 68 -3.83 -0.21 -4.19
CA ALA A 68 -2.91 -0.90 -5.07
C ALA A 68 -3.34 -0.80 -6.53
N THR A 69 -2.37 -0.81 -7.44
CA THR A 69 -2.62 -0.84 -8.90
C THR A 69 -3.00 -2.24 -9.39
N SER A 70 -2.80 -3.27 -8.57
CA SER A 70 -3.15 -4.65 -8.86
C SER A 70 -3.79 -5.33 -7.65
N ASN A 71 -4.35 -6.52 -7.86
CA ASN A 71 -5.04 -7.25 -6.80
C ASN A 71 -4.04 -7.90 -5.83
N VAL A 72 -3.59 -7.13 -4.85
CA VAL A 72 -2.75 -7.62 -3.74
C VAL A 72 -3.59 -8.29 -2.66
N ALA A 73 -2.98 -9.18 -1.87
CA ALA A 73 -3.64 -9.73 -0.69
C ALA A 73 -3.09 -9.08 0.58
N PHE A 74 -3.96 -8.74 1.52
CA PHE A 74 -3.58 -8.23 2.84
C PHE A 74 -3.94 -9.25 3.91
N CYS A 75 -2.95 -9.59 4.73
CA CYS A 75 -3.00 -10.69 5.67
C CYS A 75 -2.88 -10.19 7.11
N ASP A 76 -3.55 -10.86 8.04
CA ASP A 76 -3.57 -10.53 9.47
C ASP A 76 -2.30 -10.96 10.24
N ARG A 77 -1.42 -11.76 9.62
CA ARG A 77 -0.14 -12.17 10.19
C ARG A 77 1.04 -11.67 9.34
N SER A 78 2.22 -11.70 9.95
CA SER A 78 3.48 -11.45 9.23
C SER A 78 3.79 -12.59 8.24
N GLY A 79 4.64 -12.31 7.25
CA GLY A 79 5.08 -13.32 6.28
C GLY A 79 4.01 -13.78 5.29
N CYS A 80 2.97 -12.96 5.02
CA CYS A 80 1.92 -13.24 4.06
C CYS A 80 1.16 -14.54 4.31
N GLY A 81 0.96 -14.86 5.60
CA GLY A 81 0.19 -16.02 6.05
C GLY A 81 -0.99 -15.62 6.94
N GLY A 82 -1.69 -16.63 7.47
CA GLY A 82 -2.90 -16.42 8.28
C GLY A 82 -4.14 -16.23 7.41
N SER A 83 -5.00 -15.29 7.80
CA SER A 83 -6.20 -14.92 7.05
C SER A 83 -5.88 -13.75 6.13
N CYS A 84 -5.87 -14.03 4.83
CA CYS A 84 -5.60 -13.06 3.78
C CYS A 84 -6.87 -12.73 3.00
N ASN A 85 -7.10 -11.45 2.75
CA ASN A 85 -8.18 -10.97 1.90
C ASN A 85 -7.60 -10.25 0.69
N ASN A 86 -8.28 -10.34 -0.44
CA ASN A 86 -7.83 -9.71 -1.67
C ASN A 86 -8.31 -8.27 -1.74
N TYR A 87 -7.50 -7.40 -2.32
CA TYR A 87 -7.83 -5.99 -2.50
C TYR A 87 -9.10 -5.78 -3.33
N ASN A 88 -9.37 -6.63 -4.32
CA ASN A 88 -10.60 -6.60 -5.12
C ASN A 88 -11.87 -6.99 -4.33
N SER A 89 -11.72 -7.63 -3.17
CA SER A 89 -12.80 -7.96 -2.23
C SER A 89 -12.96 -6.91 -1.14
N CYS A 90 -12.54 -5.66 -1.41
CA CYS A 90 -12.61 -4.58 -0.45
C CYS A 90 -14.04 -4.39 0.10
N GLY A 91 -14.22 -4.60 1.41
CA GLY A 91 -15.53 -4.43 2.05
C GLY A 91 -15.89 -2.97 2.31
N THR A 92 -14.90 -2.10 2.57
CA THR A 92 -15.14 -0.69 2.87
C THR A 92 -14.15 0.18 2.09
N HIS A 93 -14.67 0.83 1.05
CA HIS A 93 -13.91 1.77 0.24
C HIS A 93 -13.80 3.14 0.93
N LEU A 94 -12.62 3.74 0.81
CA LEU A 94 -12.25 5.06 1.31
C LEU A 94 -11.99 6.00 0.12
N GLN A 95 -11.79 7.29 0.39
CA GLN A 95 -11.45 8.25 -0.67
C GLN A 95 -10.13 7.89 -1.38
N GLY A 96 -10.02 8.24 -2.66
CA GLY A 96 -8.79 8.06 -3.42
C GLY A 96 -8.47 6.61 -3.78
N SER A 97 -9.49 5.77 -3.98
CA SER A 97 -9.34 4.34 -4.27
C SER A 97 -8.59 3.59 -3.16
N PHE A 98 -8.75 4.00 -1.90
CA PHE A 98 -8.23 3.23 -0.77
C PHE A 98 -9.26 2.23 -0.28
N CYS A 99 -8.79 1.12 0.27
CA CYS A 99 -9.58 0.15 1.01
C CYS A 99 -9.26 0.26 2.50
N SER A 100 -10.28 0.15 3.35
CA SER A 100 -10.10 -0.04 4.79
C SER A 100 -9.68 -1.49 5.05
N THR A 101 -8.50 -1.66 5.64
CA THR A 101 -7.86 -2.95 5.89
C THR A 101 -7.30 -3.04 7.33
N PRO A 102 -8.13 -2.80 8.37
CA PRO A 102 -7.67 -2.81 9.75
C PRO A 102 -7.14 -4.19 10.15
N GLY A 103 -6.03 -4.19 10.91
CA GLY A 103 -5.39 -5.43 11.36
C GLY A 103 -4.46 -6.08 10.34
N THR A 104 -4.19 -5.43 9.21
CA THR A 104 -3.20 -5.91 8.25
C THR A 104 -1.81 -5.90 8.89
N ALA A 105 -1.12 -7.04 8.75
CA ALA A 105 0.24 -7.25 9.22
C ALA A 105 1.23 -7.51 8.09
N SER A 106 0.76 -8.02 6.94
CA SER A 106 1.57 -8.14 5.72
C SER A 106 0.74 -7.99 4.46
N ILE A 107 1.41 -7.66 3.36
CA ILE A 107 0.79 -7.50 2.04
C ILE A 107 1.54 -8.37 1.04
N LEU A 108 0.83 -9.30 0.41
CA LEU A 108 1.33 -10.13 -0.67
C LEU A 108 1.10 -9.41 -2.00
N VAL A 109 2.19 -9.01 -2.61
CA VAL A 109 2.23 -8.50 -3.98
C VAL A 109 2.47 -9.71 -4.89
N PRO A 110 1.54 -10.03 -5.83
CA PRO A 110 1.66 -11.20 -6.71
C PRO A 110 2.75 -11.05 -7.77
#